data_AF-A0A4Q1K0N8-F1
#
_entry.id   AF-A0A4Q1K0N8-F1
#
_cell.length_a   1.000
_cell.length_b   1.000
_cell.length_c   1.000
_cell.angle_alpha   90.00
_cell.angle_beta   90.00
_cell.angle_gamma   90.00
#
_symmetry.space_group_name_H-M   'P 1'
#
loop_
_entity.id
_entity.type
_entity.pdbx_description
1 polymer ?
#
loop_
_entity_poly.entity_id
_entity_poly.type
_entity_poly.pdbx_seq_one_letter_code
_entity_poly.pdbx_strand_id
1 'polypeptide(L)'
;MKKIHFTFIFVLIGFIGFCQVTHVQIDTNNYIYVPVNWGEYYGTQTSDAGLNTIFQNNQITQCYQGSHPVNQSNSIFAVCQNNNLSNFISELNNYTSLVTKVSICPQPETFGDVMSITLLNETIGIPTGFDSNGIVTTNDGGLNTIFQNFNVKYYSRAFPSYIGTESPVRVYYTKCNCDISLLKNQLDLYNSIIERNSYIGVAFLSTNEFEISKTNIYPNPFSTQLNIDSKDSITNYSVFDVMGKELSNCHSKVEFDHQTSQLLNGIYFLQLQFENGKTSTYKIIKE
;
A
#
# COMPACT_ATOMS: atom_id res chain seq x y z
N MET A 1 7.35 -48.38 51.01
CA MET A 1 7.48 -47.24 50.07
C MET A 1 7.00 -47.68 48.70
N LYS A 2 5.86 -47.16 48.22
CA LYS A 2 5.27 -47.48 46.91
C LYS A 2 6.08 -46.77 45.81
N LYS A 3 6.59 -47.53 44.82
CA LYS A 3 7.21 -46.98 43.61
C LYS A 3 6.11 -46.62 42.62
N ILE A 4 6.01 -45.34 42.27
CA ILE A 4 5.11 -44.83 41.22
C ILE A 4 5.86 -44.95 39.88
N HIS A 5 5.29 -45.68 38.92
CA HIS A 5 5.75 -45.69 37.54
C HIS A 5 5.08 -44.52 36.80
N PHE A 6 5.89 -43.57 36.32
CA PHE A 6 5.46 -42.54 35.39
C PHE A 6 5.62 -43.06 33.96
N THR A 7 4.52 -43.42 33.32
CA THR A 7 4.47 -43.69 31.88
C THR A 7 4.41 -42.36 31.15
N PHE A 8 5.50 -41.98 30.47
CA PHE A 8 5.51 -40.82 29.56
C PHE A 8 4.70 -41.17 28.31
N ILE A 9 3.51 -40.58 28.18
CA ILE A 9 2.75 -40.56 26.93
C ILE A 9 3.38 -39.50 26.03
N PHE A 10 4.10 -39.94 25.00
CA PHE A 10 4.50 -39.07 23.89
C PHE A 10 3.23 -38.71 23.10
N VAL A 11 2.70 -37.52 23.32
CA VAL A 11 1.68 -36.94 22.44
C VAL A 11 2.40 -36.47 21.18
N LEU A 12 2.27 -37.25 20.11
CA LEU A 12 2.63 -36.82 18.75
C LEU A 12 1.65 -35.71 18.35
N ILE A 13 1.99 -34.45 18.65
CA ILE A 13 1.31 -33.31 18.07
C ILE A 13 1.76 -33.25 16.62
N GLY A 14 0.90 -33.70 15.71
CA GLY A 14 1.09 -33.49 14.28
C GLY A 14 1.22 -32.00 14.02
N PHE A 15 2.42 -31.55 13.67
CA PHE A 15 2.60 -30.27 13.00
C PHE A 15 1.85 -30.37 11.68
N ILE A 16 0.64 -29.82 11.63
CA ILE A 16 0.00 -29.43 10.38
C ILE A 16 0.98 -28.43 9.77
N GLY A 17 1.70 -28.83 8.73
CA GLY A 17 2.63 -27.95 8.04
C GLY A 17 1.84 -26.76 7.52
N PHE A 18 2.00 -25.60 8.15
CA PHE A 18 1.54 -24.35 7.57
C PHE A 18 2.23 -24.21 6.22
N CYS A 19 1.45 -24.17 5.13
CA CYS A 19 1.99 -23.88 3.82
C CYS A 19 2.64 -22.49 3.89
N GLN A 20 3.96 -22.45 3.76
CA GLN A 20 4.70 -21.19 3.77
C GLN A 20 4.41 -20.43 2.48
N VAL A 21 4.21 -19.13 2.61
CA VAL A 21 4.00 -18.21 1.48
C VAL A 21 5.18 -17.27 1.36
N THR A 22 5.46 -16.85 0.14
CA THR A 22 6.47 -15.86 -0.21
C THR A 22 5.80 -14.70 -0.91
N HIS A 23 6.15 -13.48 -0.48
CA HIS A 23 5.73 -12.26 -1.15
C HIS A 23 6.74 -11.93 -2.26
N VAL A 24 6.23 -11.60 -3.44
CA VAL A 24 7.03 -11.31 -4.62
C VAL A 24 6.67 -9.92 -5.12
N GLN A 25 7.68 -9.05 -5.23
CA GLN A 25 7.58 -7.76 -5.90
C GLN A 25 7.87 -7.93 -7.40
N ILE A 26 7.03 -7.30 -8.22
CA ILE A 26 7.05 -7.36 -9.68
C ILE A 26 7.07 -5.91 -10.16
N ASP A 27 8.21 -5.46 -10.67
CA ASP A 27 8.31 -4.11 -11.26
C ASP A 27 7.99 -4.17 -12.74
N THR A 28 7.14 -3.28 -13.22
CA THR A 28 6.66 -3.24 -14.60
C THR A 28 7.11 -1.99 -15.34
N ASN A 29 7.22 -2.08 -16.68
CA ASN A 29 7.57 -0.95 -17.54
C ASN A 29 6.40 0.03 -17.78
N ASN A 30 5.18 -0.37 -17.43
CA ASN A 30 3.96 0.41 -17.56
C ASN A 30 3.12 0.30 -16.29
N TYR A 31 2.18 1.22 -16.10
CA TYR A 31 1.23 1.19 -14.99
C TYR A 31 0.28 0.00 -15.11
N ILE A 32 0.25 -0.84 -14.07
CA ILE A 32 -0.69 -1.95 -13.91
C ILE A 32 -1.57 -1.67 -12.71
N TYR A 33 -2.88 -1.75 -12.90
CA TYR A 33 -3.86 -1.55 -11.84
C TYR A 33 -4.26 -2.89 -11.22
N VAL A 34 -4.36 -2.94 -9.88
CA VAL A 34 -4.91 -4.07 -9.13
C VAL A 34 -6.31 -3.72 -8.65
N PRO A 35 -7.39 -4.27 -9.26
CA PRO A 35 -8.74 -4.10 -8.73
C PRO A 35 -8.87 -4.78 -7.36
N VAL A 36 -9.35 -4.03 -6.38
CA VAL A 36 -9.71 -4.52 -5.04
C VAL A 36 -11.21 -4.38 -4.82
N ASN A 37 -11.84 -5.33 -4.14
CA ASN A 37 -13.23 -5.17 -3.76
C ASN A 37 -13.35 -4.15 -2.61
N TRP A 38 -14.55 -3.61 -2.43
CA TRP A 38 -14.82 -2.67 -1.35
C TRP A 38 -14.55 -3.32 0.02
N GLY A 39 -13.71 -2.67 0.83
CA GLY A 39 -13.29 -3.18 2.14
C GLY A 39 -12.16 -4.20 2.10
N GLU A 40 -11.64 -4.56 0.92
CA GLU A 40 -10.48 -5.44 0.78
C GLU A 40 -9.19 -4.65 0.50
N TYR A 41 -8.10 -5.06 1.14
CA TYR A 41 -6.75 -4.51 0.89
C TYR A 41 -6.03 -5.22 -0.26
N TYR A 42 -6.55 -6.38 -0.69
CA TYR A 42 -5.93 -7.28 -1.64
C TYR A 42 -6.89 -7.60 -2.77
N GLY A 43 -6.38 -7.60 -3.99
CA GLY A 43 -7.06 -8.10 -5.17
C GLY A 43 -6.65 -9.54 -5.48
N THR A 44 -7.22 -10.09 -6.55
CA THR A 44 -6.88 -11.43 -7.07
C THR A 44 -6.39 -11.39 -8.51
N GLN A 45 -6.47 -10.24 -9.16
CA GLN A 45 -6.18 -10.03 -10.57
C GLN A 45 -5.56 -8.65 -10.79
N THR A 46 -5.07 -8.41 -11.99
CA THR A 46 -4.51 -7.15 -12.45
C THR A 46 -5.20 -6.69 -13.73
N SER A 47 -4.92 -5.47 -14.18
CA SER A 47 -5.38 -4.97 -15.48
C SER A 47 -4.70 -5.63 -16.68
N ASP A 48 -3.67 -6.46 -16.47
CA ASP A 48 -2.92 -7.14 -17.53
C ASP A 48 -3.31 -8.62 -17.66
N ALA A 49 -3.69 -9.04 -18.87
CA ALA A 49 -4.17 -10.39 -19.13
C ALA A 49 -3.05 -11.45 -19.11
N GLY A 50 -1.83 -11.09 -19.53
CA GLY A 50 -0.68 -12.00 -19.52
C GLY A 50 -0.24 -12.32 -18.09
N LEU A 51 -0.15 -11.28 -17.26
CA LEU A 51 0.15 -11.39 -15.84
C LEU A 51 -0.93 -12.18 -15.10
N ASN A 52 -2.21 -11.99 -15.43
CA ASN A 52 -3.31 -12.78 -14.87
C ASN A 52 -3.21 -14.28 -15.24
N THR A 53 -2.72 -14.61 -16.44
CA THR A 53 -2.47 -16.00 -16.84
C THR A 53 -1.38 -16.63 -15.96
N ILE A 54 -0.29 -15.91 -15.73
CA ILE A 54 0.79 -16.33 -14.83
C ILE A 54 0.25 -16.51 -13.40
N PHE A 55 -0.58 -15.58 -12.91
CA PHE A 55 -1.17 -15.65 -11.57
C PHE A 55 -2.05 -16.90 -11.42
N GLN A 56 -2.86 -17.21 -12.43
CA GLN A 56 -3.72 -18.40 -12.44
C GLN A 56 -2.91 -19.70 -12.44
N ASN A 57 -1.86 -19.79 -13.28
CA ASN A 57 -0.97 -20.96 -13.35
C ASN A 57 -0.28 -21.26 -12.01
N ASN A 58 0.03 -20.21 -11.24
CA ASN A 58 0.77 -20.31 -9.98
C ASN A 58 -0.13 -20.19 -8.73
N GLN A 59 -1.46 -20.21 -8.92
CA GLN A 59 -2.45 -20.18 -7.84
C GLN A 59 -2.29 -18.96 -6.91
N ILE A 60 -2.00 -17.79 -7.48
CA ILE A 60 -1.92 -16.53 -6.73
C ILE A 60 -3.32 -16.14 -6.27
N THR A 61 -3.52 -16.02 -4.96
CA THR A 61 -4.81 -15.67 -4.36
C THR A 61 -4.86 -14.25 -3.80
N GLN A 62 -3.72 -13.56 -3.73
CA GLN A 62 -3.63 -12.20 -3.22
C GLN A 62 -2.59 -11.43 -4.03
N CYS A 63 -2.98 -10.28 -4.55
CA CYS A 63 -2.09 -9.29 -5.11
C CYS A 63 -2.48 -7.88 -4.69
N TYR A 64 -1.54 -6.95 -4.75
CA TYR A 64 -1.75 -5.54 -4.43
C TYR A 64 -0.71 -4.68 -5.16
N GLN A 65 -0.96 -3.38 -5.19
CA GLN A 65 -0.05 -2.40 -5.79
C GLN A 65 0.64 -1.59 -4.70
N GLY A 66 1.88 -1.19 -4.94
CA GLY A 66 2.63 -0.30 -4.06
C GLY A 66 3.43 0.72 -4.87
N SER A 67 3.42 1.98 -4.42
CA SER A 67 4.26 3.03 -5.00
C SER A 67 5.66 2.96 -4.40
N HIS A 68 6.66 2.74 -5.24
CA HIS A 68 8.03 2.55 -4.79
C HIS A 68 8.61 3.86 -4.21
N PRO A 69 9.22 3.84 -3.01
CA PRO A 69 9.64 5.06 -2.27
C PRO A 69 10.77 5.87 -2.90
N VAL A 70 11.39 5.41 -4.00
CA VAL A 70 12.60 5.99 -4.60
C VAL A 70 12.30 6.63 -5.94
N ASN A 71 11.61 5.91 -6.81
CA ASN A 71 11.32 6.30 -8.19
C ASN A 71 9.82 6.49 -8.45
N GLN A 72 8.97 6.30 -7.43
CA GLN A 72 7.51 6.38 -7.52
C GLN A 72 6.91 5.46 -8.60
N SER A 73 7.66 4.45 -9.04
CA SER A 73 7.15 3.44 -9.96
C SER A 73 6.10 2.58 -9.24
N ASN A 74 5.12 2.12 -10.00
CA ASN A 74 4.14 1.19 -9.47
C ASN A 74 4.70 -0.23 -9.56
N SER A 75 4.79 -0.88 -8.41
CA SER A 75 5.18 -2.28 -8.28
C SER A 75 3.94 -3.09 -7.92
N ILE A 76 3.83 -4.27 -8.52
CA ILE A 76 2.80 -5.25 -8.17
C ILE A 76 3.40 -6.23 -7.18
N PHE A 77 2.63 -6.58 -6.17
CA PHE A 77 3.00 -7.57 -5.18
C PHE A 77 2.06 -8.75 -5.29
N ALA A 78 2.60 -9.97 -5.23
CA ALA A 78 1.84 -11.21 -5.27
C ALA A 78 2.26 -12.13 -4.13
N VAL A 79 1.29 -12.80 -3.51
CA VAL A 79 1.52 -13.80 -2.47
C VAL A 79 1.49 -15.19 -3.14
N CYS A 80 2.63 -15.87 -3.14
CA CYS A 80 2.81 -17.15 -3.79
C CYS A 80 3.08 -18.25 -2.75
N GLN A 81 2.49 -19.43 -2.94
CA GLN A 81 2.85 -20.60 -2.14
C GLN A 81 4.26 -21.09 -2.51
N ASN A 82 5.04 -21.51 -1.51
CA ASN A 82 6.45 -21.86 -1.73
C ASN A 82 6.67 -23.02 -2.72
N ASN A 83 5.71 -23.93 -2.85
CA ASN A 83 5.74 -25.03 -3.83
C ASN A 83 5.63 -24.53 -5.30
N ASN A 84 5.00 -23.39 -5.54
CA ASN A 84 4.84 -22.80 -6.87
C ASN A 84 5.87 -21.69 -7.17
N LEU A 85 6.63 -21.24 -6.16
CA LEU A 85 7.51 -20.07 -6.26
C LEU A 85 8.52 -20.17 -7.42
N SER A 86 9.18 -21.32 -7.60
CA SER A 86 10.17 -21.47 -8.67
C SER A 86 9.56 -21.33 -10.07
N ASN A 87 8.37 -21.89 -10.28
CA ASN A 87 7.66 -21.76 -11.55
C ASN A 87 7.19 -20.31 -11.76
N PHE A 88 6.64 -19.70 -10.71
CA PHE A 88 6.15 -18.33 -10.74
C PHE A 88 7.25 -17.32 -11.12
N ILE A 89 8.40 -17.40 -10.46
CA ILE A 89 9.55 -16.53 -10.77
C ILE A 89 10.05 -16.75 -12.21
N SER A 90 10.08 -18.01 -12.68
CA SER A 90 10.48 -18.32 -14.05
C SER A 90 9.52 -17.72 -15.09
N GLU A 91 8.22 -17.86 -14.90
CA GLU A 91 7.21 -17.30 -15.81
C GLU A 91 7.26 -15.76 -15.83
N LEU A 92 7.40 -15.12 -14.66
CA LEU A 92 7.54 -13.67 -14.57
C LEU A 92 8.80 -13.15 -15.30
N ASN A 93 9.95 -13.81 -15.10
CA ASN A 93 11.20 -13.43 -15.77
C ASN A 93 11.13 -13.62 -17.30
N ASN A 94 10.31 -14.55 -17.78
CA ASN A 94 10.08 -14.75 -19.20
C ASN A 94 9.07 -13.75 -19.79
N TYR A 95 8.27 -13.06 -18.97
CA TYR A 95 7.29 -12.08 -19.43
C TYR A 95 7.88 -10.67 -19.62
N THR A 96 8.97 -10.60 -20.38
CA THR A 96 9.81 -9.40 -20.55
C THR A 96 9.15 -8.25 -21.29
N SER A 97 7.98 -8.47 -21.93
CA SER A 97 7.21 -7.39 -22.54
C SER A 97 6.62 -6.42 -21.51
N LEU A 98 6.44 -6.88 -20.26
CA LEU A 98 5.87 -6.09 -19.17
C LEU A 98 6.79 -6.07 -17.94
N VAL A 99 7.26 -7.23 -17.50
CA VAL A 99 8.04 -7.39 -16.26
C VAL A 99 9.48 -6.94 -16.50
N THR A 100 9.92 -5.97 -15.70
CA THR A 100 11.28 -5.41 -15.75
C THR A 100 12.19 -5.97 -14.68
N LYS A 101 11.62 -6.39 -13.55
CA LYS A 101 12.35 -6.98 -12.43
C LYS A 101 11.40 -7.77 -11.53
N VAL A 102 11.93 -8.85 -10.97
CA VAL A 102 11.26 -9.66 -9.94
C VAL A 102 12.14 -9.70 -8.71
N SER A 103 11.57 -9.41 -7.54
CA SER A 103 12.31 -9.42 -6.26
C SER A 103 11.52 -10.19 -5.21
N ILE A 104 12.22 -10.97 -4.38
CA ILE A 104 11.60 -11.64 -3.24
C ILE A 104 11.53 -10.64 -2.08
N CYS A 105 10.33 -10.46 -1.53
CA CYS A 105 10.14 -9.61 -0.37
C CYS A 105 10.64 -10.35 0.88
N PRO A 106 11.47 -9.71 1.72
CA PRO A 106 12.04 -10.35 2.90
C PRO A 106 11.01 -10.60 4.00
N GLN A 107 9.94 -9.82 4.03
CA GLN A 107 8.83 -9.90 4.97
C GLN A 107 7.51 -9.59 4.24
N PRO A 108 6.36 -10.00 4.79
CA PRO A 108 5.05 -9.58 4.28
C PRO A 108 4.99 -8.05 4.13
N GLU A 109 4.38 -7.59 3.05
CA GLU A 109 4.14 -6.16 2.81
C GLU A 109 5.42 -5.29 2.82
N THR A 110 6.56 -5.84 2.41
CA THR A 110 7.82 -5.07 2.26
C THR A 110 8.33 -5.08 0.82
N PHE A 111 9.11 -4.08 0.45
CA PHE A 111 9.83 -4.08 -0.82
C PHE A 111 10.98 -5.10 -0.79
N GLY A 112 11.14 -5.82 -1.89
CA GLY A 112 12.20 -6.82 -2.08
C GLY A 112 13.52 -6.23 -2.58
N ASP A 113 13.59 -4.93 -2.86
CA ASP A 113 14.76 -4.32 -3.48
C ASP A 113 15.23 -3.00 -2.89
N VAL A 114 14.52 -2.47 -1.89
CA VAL A 114 14.90 -1.25 -1.20
C VAL A 114 14.76 -1.40 0.31
N MET A 115 15.73 -0.85 1.03
CA MET A 115 15.74 -0.80 2.49
C MET A 115 16.19 0.57 2.98
N SER A 116 15.96 0.83 4.27
CA SER A 116 16.48 2.00 4.97
C SER A 116 17.72 1.63 5.76
N ILE A 117 18.72 2.50 5.76
CA ILE A 117 19.86 2.43 6.67
C ILE A 117 19.99 3.75 7.42
N THR A 118 20.36 3.67 8.69
CA THR A 118 20.68 4.81 9.55
C THR A 118 22.17 4.76 9.84
N LEU A 119 22.89 5.81 9.45
CA LEU A 119 24.31 5.96 9.77
C LEU A 119 24.49 6.37 11.23
N LEU A 120 25.59 5.96 11.86
CA LEU A 120 25.97 6.35 13.22
C LEU A 120 26.25 7.86 13.36
N ASN A 121 26.77 8.47 12.30
CA ASN A 121 27.10 9.90 12.26
C ASN A 121 26.80 10.48 10.87
N GLU A 122 26.85 11.80 10.75
CA GLU A 122 26.47 12.53 9.53
C GLU A 122 27.62 12.65 8.52
N THR A 123 28.82 12.21 8.88
CA THR A 123 30.05 12.53 8.13
C THR A 123 30.73 11.32 7.51
N ILE A 124 30.43 10.08 7.92
CA ILE A 124 31.01 8.84 7.41
C ILE A 124 29.92 7.96 6.81
N GLY A 125 30.22 7.30 5.69
CA GLY A 125 29.28 6.49 4.92
C GLY A 125 28.38 7.31 4.00
N ILE A 126 28.67 8.61 3.81
CA ILE A 126 27.88 9.49 2.95
C ILE A 126 28.23 9.30 1.47
N PRO A 127 27.26 9.44 0.54
CA PRO A 127 27.50 9.25 -0.89
C PRO A 127 28.50 10.29 -1.44
N THR A 128 29.45 9.83 -2.24
CA THR A 128 30.47 10.66 -2.92
C THR A 128 30.35 10.63 -4.44
N GLY A 129 29.54 9.74 -5.01
CA GLY A 129 29.33 9.62 -6.44
C GLY A 129 28.97 8.20 -6.86
N PHE A 130 29.43 7.82 -8.05
CA PHE A 130 29.26 6.49 -8.61
C PHE A 130 30.58 5.99 -9.20
N ASP A 131 30.77 4.67 -9.21
CA ASP A 131 31.86 4.05 -9.95
C ASP A 131 31.52 3.88 -11.45
N SER A 132 32.45 3.30 -12.22
CA SER A 132 32.28 3.09 -13.66
C SER A 132 31.14 2.15 -14.04
N ASN A 133 30.62 1.36 -13.10
CA ASN A 133 29.51 0.42 -13.29
C ASN A 133 28.16 1.01 -12.80
N GLY A 134 28.16 2.25 -12.32
CA GLY A 134 27.00 2.91 -11.75
C GLY A 134 26.65 2.42 -10.33
N ILE A 135 27.60 1.80 -9.62
CA ILE A 135 27.45 1.50 -8.19
C ILE A 135 27.72 2.77 -7.41
N VAL A 136 26.93 3.03 -6.37
CA VAL A 136 27.15 4.16 -5.47
C VAL A 136 28.51 4.02 -4.80
N THR A 137 29.28 5.10 -4.78
CA THR A 137 30.46 5.25 -3.91
C THR A 137 30.15 6.16 -2.74
N THR A 138 30.79 5.89 -1.61
CA THR A 138 30.74 6.64 -0.36
C THR A 138 32.15 7.04 0.07
N ASN A 139 32.25 7.84 1.13
CA ASN A 139 33.53 8.15 1.77
C ASN A 139 34.02 7.06 2.74
N ASP A 140 33.40 5.88 2.78
CA ASP A 140 33.84 4.72 3.55
C ASP A 140 34.18 3.52 2.64
N GLY A 141 35.39 2.99 2.75
CA GLY A 141 35.88 1.91 1.87
C GLY A 141 35.20 0.55 2.09
N GLY A 142 34.85 0.23 3.35
CA GLY A 142 34.18 -1.04 3.66
C GLY A 142 32.73 -1.03 3.18
N LEU A 143 32.02 0.09 3.33
CA LEU A 143 30.68 0.27 2.76
C LEU A 143 30.70 0.18 1.24
N ASN A 144 31.71 0.78 0.58
CA ASN A 144 31.89 0.65 -0.87
C ASN A 144 32.06 -0.81 -1.30
N THR A 145 32.80 -1.60 -0.53
CA THR A 145 32.97 -3.04 -0.78
C THR A 145 31.62 -3.77 -0.69
N ILE A 146 30.81 -3.47 0.32
CA ILE A 146 29.46 -4.03 0.46
C ILE A 146 28.60 -3.59 -0.74
N PHE A 147 28.58 -2.31 -1.09
CA PHE A 147 27.77 -1.78 -2.19
C PHE A 147 28.13 -2.39 -3.54
N GLN A 148 29.41 -2.65 -3.80
CA GLN A 148 29.88 -3.37 -4.98
C GLN A 148 29.40 -4.81 -5.02
N ASN A 149 29.57 -5.55 -3.91
CA ASN A 149 29.15 -6.95 -3.81
C ASN A 149 27.65 -7.14 -4.03
N PHE A 150 26.83 -6.16 -3.63
CA PHE A 150 25.37 -6.22 -3.75
C PHE A 150 24.81 -5.34 -4.87
N ASN A 151 25.66 -4.78 -5.75
CA ASN A 151 25.21 -3.98 -6.89
C ASN A 151 24.23 -2.86 -6.47
N VAL A 152 24.59 -2.10 -5.43
CA VAL A 152 23.79 -0.99 -4.89
C VAL A 152 23.89 0.22 -5.81
N LYS A 153 22.78 0.55 -6.47
CA LYS A 153 22.72 1.62 -7.49
C LYS A 153 22.00 2.88 -7.03
N TYR A 154 21.38 2.85 -5.86
CA TYR A 154 20.76 4.03 -5.28
C TYR A 154 21.03 4.07 -3.79
N TYR A 155 21.48 5.23 -3.35
CA TYR A 155 21.78 5.51 -1.96
C TYR A 155 21.64 7.02 -1.72
N SER A 156 20.56 7.44 -1.08
CA SER A 156 20.27 8.86 -0.88
C SER A 156 19.49 9.08 0.40
N ARG A 157 19.56 10.30 0.94
CA ARG A 157 18.83 10.69 2.15
C ARG A 157 17.34 10.48 1.95
N ALA A 158 16.70 9.80 2.90
CA ALA A 158 15.25 9.59 2.90
C ALA A 158 14.48 10.90 3.12
N PHE A 159 15.07 11.83 3.89
CA PHE A 159 14.50 13.14 4.20
C PHE A 159 15.46 14.27 3.77
N PRO A 160 15.62 14.51 2.45
CA PRO A 160 16.60 15.46 1.95
C PRO A 160 16.27 16.92 2.33
N SER A 161 14.99 17.25 2.48
CA SER A 161 14.52 18.59 2.85
C SER A 161 14.59 18.89 4.34
N TYR A 162 14.88 17.89 5.18
CA TYR A 162 14.99 18.11 6.63
C TYR A 162 16.30 18.82 6.97
N ILE A 163 16.18 19.91 7.73
CA ILE A 163 17.27 20.75 8.22
C ILE A 163 17.31 20.61 9.74
N GLY A 164 18.34 19.95 10.26
CA GLY A 164 18.55 19.66 11.68
C GLY A 164 19.74 18.73 11.86
N THR A 165 19.99 18.27 13.09
CA THR A 165 21.09 17.31 13.41
C THR A 165 20.57 16.05 14.10
N GLU A 166 19.28 15.76 13.93
CA GLU A 166 18.62 14.59 14.51
C GLU A 166 18.65 13.40 13.54
N SER A 167 18.27 12.21 14.03
CA SER A 167 18.24 10.95 13.27
C SER A 167 17.79 11.06 11.79
N PRO A 168 16.76 11.86 11.40
CA PRO A 168 16.31 11.97 10.01
C PRO A 168 17.39 12.35 8.99
N VAL A 169 18.44 13.09 9.37
CA VAL A 169 19.54 13.43 8.43
C VAL A 169 20.46 12.26 8.11
N ARG A 170 20.46 11.24 8.98
CA ARG A 170 21.30 10.04 8.86
C ARG A 170 20.55 8.85 8.24
N VAL A 171 19.28 9.01 7.88
CA VAL A 171 18.49 7.96 7.24
C VAL A 171 18.63 8.02 5.73
N TYR A 172 19.03 6.91 5.14
CA TYR A 172 19.22 6.75 3.70
C TYR A 172 18.40 5.58 3.17
N TYR A 173 17.78 5.79 2.02
CA TYR A 173 17.23 4.71 1.22
C TYR A 173 18.33 4.07 0.39
N THR A 174 18.41 2.75 0.44
CA THR A 174 19.41 1.93 -0.26
C THR A 174 18.66 0.95 -1.16
N LYS A 175 18.85 1.05 -2.49
CA LYS A 175 18.23 0.15 -3.48
C LYS A 175 19.29 -0.67 -4.19
N CYS A 176 19.02 -1.97 -4.36
CA CYS A 176 19.90 -2.88 -5.09
C CYS A 176 19.14 -3.70 -6.13
N ASN A 177 19.88 -4.34 -7.03
CA ASN A 177 19.38 -5.47 -7.81
C ASN A 177 19.99 -6.76 -7.26
N CYS A 178 19.61 -7.10 -6.03
CA CYS A 178 20.22 -8.15 -5.22
C CYS A 178 19.19 -8.82 -4.31
N ASP A 179 19.59 -9.88 -3.62
CA ASP A 179 18.84 -10.37 -2.46
C ASP A 179 19.01 -9.38 -1.30
N ILE A 180 17.94 -8.62 -1.02
CA ILE A 180 17.94 -7.58 0.00
C ILE A 180 18.17 -8.13 1.41
N SER A 181 17.85 -9.40 1.68
CA SER A 181 18.09 -10.06 2.96
C SER A 181 19.58 -10.31 3.17
N LEU A 182 20.29 -10.72 2.12
CA LEU A 182 21.73 -10.90 2.18
C LEU A 182 22.47 -9.57 2.33
N LEU A 183 22.04 -8.52 1.62
CA LEU A 183 22.58 -7.16 1.82
C LEU A 183 22.36 -6.70 3.26
N LYS A 184 21.15 -6.87 3.79
CA LYS A 184 20.83 -6.52 5.18
C LYS A 184 21.78 -7.21 6.17
N ASN A 185 21.99 -8.52 6.01
CA ASN A 185 22.88 -9.28 6.90
C ASN A 185 24.32 -8.74 6.90
N GLN A 186 24.84 -8.31 5.74
CA GLN A 186 26.18 -7.72 5.67
C GLN A 186 26.24 -6.34 6.31
N LEU A 187 25.18 -5.54 6.16
CA LEU A 187 25.08 -4.22 6.81
C LEU A 187 24.89 -4.33 8.32
N ASP A 188 24.19 -5.35 8.82
CA ASP A 188 24.05 -5.65 10.26
C ASP A 188 25.40 -5.94 10.93
N LEU A 189 26.33 -6.56 10.18
CA LEU A 189 27.69 -6.84 10.65
C LEU A 189 28.62 -5.61 10.56
N TYR A 190 28.26 -4.60 9.77
CA TYR A 190 29.08 -3.41 9.53
C TYR A 190 28.73 -2.26 10.48
N ASN A 191 28.68 -2.57 11.78
CA ASN A 191 28.27 -1.67 12.85
C ASN A 191 29.27 -0.54 13.18
N SER A 192 30.42 -0.47 12.49
CA SER A 192 31.36 0.65 12.60
C SER A 192 30.79 1.96 12.06
N ILE A 193 29.82 1.87 11.13
CA ILE A 193 29.14 3.04 10.54
C ILE A 193 27.61 2.89 10.51
N ILE A 194 27.08 1.66 10.52
CA ILE A 194 25.63 1.41 10.45
C ILE A 194 25.09 1.33 11.87
N GLU A 195 24.20 2.27 12.23
CA GLU A 195 23.48 2.27 13.51
C GLU A 195 22.34 1.26 13.49
N ARG A 196 21.54 1.34 12.42
CA ARG A 196 20.36 0.51 12.23
C ARG A 196 20.10 0.36 10.75
N ASN A 197 19.41 -0.70 10.38
CA ASN A 197 18.81 -0.82 9.07
C ASN A 197 17.46 -1.53 9.19
N SER A 198 16.56 -1.27 8.24
CA SER A 198 15.20 -1.81 8.25
C SER A 198 14.64 -1.94 6.85
N TYR A 199 13.89 -3.01 6.62
CA TYR A 199 13.07 -3.15 5.41
C TYR A 199 12.03 -2.05 5.35
N ILE A 200 11.67 -1.67 4.13
CA ILE A 200 10.64 -0.66 3.89
C ILE A 200 9.33 -1.38 3.61
N GLY A 201 8.30 -1.01 4.38
CA GLY A 201 6.94 -1.47 4.17
C GLY A 201 6.28 -0.80 2.97
N VAL A 202 5.36 -1.51 2.34
CA VAL A 202 4.45 -0.96 1.34
C VAL A 202 3.38 -0.14 2.06
N ALA A 203 3.26 1.12 1.71
CA ALA A 203 2.19 1.96 2.22
C ALA A 203 0.92 1.76 1.38
N PHE A 204 -0.16 1.28 2.02
CA PHE A 204 -1.49 1.30 1.42
C PHE A 204 -2.08 2.71 1.61
N LEU A 205 -2.03 3.54 0.57
CA LEU A 205 -2.86 4.76 0.55
C LEU A 205 -4.31 4.34 0.29
N SER A 206 -5.07 4.09 1.36
CA SER A 206 -6.51 4.05 1.29
C SER A 206 -7.04 5.47 1.16
N THR A 207 -7.06 6.01 -0.06
CA THR A 207 -7.98 7.11 -0.33
C THR A 207 -9.34 6.48 -0.51
N ASN A 208 -10.32 6.83 0.34
CA ASN A 208 -11.72 6.62 -0.02
C ASN A 208 -11.92 7.40 -1.32
N GLU A 209 -11.83 6.71 -2.46
CA GLU A 209 -12.10 7.30 -3.75
C GLU A 209 -13.50 7.90 -3.65
N PHE A 210 -13.59 9.21 -3.84
CA PHE A 210 -14.85 9.94 -3.71
C PHE A 210 -15.76 9.39 -4.80
N GLU A 211 -16.64 8.44 -4.45
CA GLU A 211 -17.64 7.91 -5.36
C GLU A 211 -18.36 9.12 -5.94
N ILE A 212 -18.25 9.33 -7.26
CA ILE A 212 -19.22 10.15 -7.98
C ILE A 212 -20.53 9.40 -7.80
N SER A 213 -21.24 9.77 -6.74
CA SER A 213 -22.46 9.10 -6.35
C SER A 213 -23.40 9.10 -7.55
N LYS A 214 -23.97 7.94 -7.89
CA LYS A 214 -24.95 7.80 -8.98
C LYS A 214 -26.29 8.48 -8.69
N THR A 215 -26.34 9.35 -7.67
CA THR A 215 -27.51 10.09 -7.26
C THR A 215 -27.51 11.45 -7.93
N ASN A 216 -28.50 11.71 -8.77
CA ASN A 216 -28.69 13.02 -9.39
C ASN A 216 -29.68 13.83 -8.57
N ILE A 217 -29.31 15.07 -8.24
CA ILE A 217 -30.16 15.99 -7.47
C ILE A 217 -30.44 17.23 -8.30
N TYR A 218 -31.71 17.47 -8.61
CA TYR A 218 -32.13 18.54 -9.52
C TYR A 218 -33.56 19.02 -9.27
N PRO A 219 -33.92 20.26 -9.67
CA PRO A 219 -33.01 21.30 -10.12
C PRO A 219 -32.11 21.76 -8.95
N ASN A 220 -30.90 22.22 -9.26
CA ASN A 220 -30.03 22.84 -8.27
C ASN A 220 -29.35 24.03 -8.97
N PRO A 221 -29.74 25.29 -8.68
CA PRO A 221 -30.59 25.72 -7.57
C PRO A 221 -32.06 25.27 -7.62
N PHE A 222 -32.73 25.24 -6.46
CA PHE A 222 -34.14 24.84 -6.32
C PHE A 222 -34.97 25.93 -5.64
N SER A 223 -36.24 26.03 -6.03
CA SER A 223 -37.20 27.01 -5.49
C SER A 223 -38.18 26.40 -4.49
N THR A 224 -38.74 25.21 -4.77
CA THR A 224 -39.74 24.57 -3.90
C THR A 224 -39.35 23.18 -3.45
N GLN A 225 -38.91 22.32 -4.38
CA GLN A 225 -38.60 20.92 -4.12
C GLN A 225 -37.38 20.46 -4.94
N LEU A 226 -36.72 19.42 -4.44
CA LEU A 226 -35.61 18.73 -5.10
C LEU A 226 -36.07 17.35 -5.56
N ASN A 227 -35.78 16.98 -6.80
CA ASN A 227 -35.81 15.59 -7.24
C ASN A 227 -34.47 14.95 -6.89
N ILE A 228 -34.53 13.72 -6.39
CA ILE A 228 -33.38 12.92 -5.98
C ILE A 228 -33.53 11.57 -6.66
N ASP A 229 -32.83 11.40 -7.76
CA ASP A 229 -32.80 10.14 -8.51
C ASP A 229 -31.61 9.33 -8.01
N SER A 230 -31.86 8.21 -7.31
CA SER A 230 -30.81 7.29 -6.89
C SER A 230 -31.13 5.87 -7.32
N LYS A 231 -30.07 5.05 -7.48
CA LYS A 231 -30.23 3.61 -7.70
C LYS A 231 -30.54 2.86 -6.41
N ASP A 232 -30.09 3.40 -5.28
CA ASP A 232 -30.24 2.79 -3.96
C ASP A 232 -31.35 3.50 -3.17
N SER A 233 -32.07 2.74 -2.35
CA SER A 233 -33.12 3.27 -1.47
C SER A 233 -32.53 4.19 -0.40
N ILE A 234 -33.12 5.37 -0.22
CA ILE A 234 -32.71 6.35 0.79
C ILE A 234 -33.52 6.13 2.06
N THR A 235 -32.83 6.02 3.20
CA THR A 235 -33.43 5.84 4.53
C THR A 235 -33.50 7.14 5.33
N ASN A 236 -32.59 8.09 5.06
CA ASN A 236 -32.54 9.34 5.80
C ASN A 236 -32.07 10.52 4.94
N TYR A 237 -32.63 11.69 5.23
CA TYR A 237 -32.31 12.98 4.63
C TYR A 237 -31.95 13.97 5.74
N SER A 238 -30.68 14.37 5.85
CA SER A 238 -30.24 15.41 6.79
C SER A 238 -29.76 16.65 6.03
N VAL A 239 -30.16 17.84 6.49
CA VAL A 239 -29.71 19.12 5.91
C VAL A 239 -28.90 19.89 6.92
N PHE A 240 -27.75 20.40 6.47
CA PHE A 240 -26.83 21.17 7.28
C PHE A 240 -26.60 22.56 6.67
N ASP A 241 -26.38 23.55 7.53
CA ASP A 241 -25.88 24.86 7.09
C ASP A 241 -24.38 24.84 6.76
N VAL A 242 -23.85 25.96 6.29
CA VAL A 242 -22.43 26.12 5.94
C VAL A 242 -21.48 26.02 7.14
N MET A 243 -22.01 26.11 8.37
CA MET A 243 -21.25 25.94 9.61
C MET A 243 -21.32 24.49 10.14
N GLY A 244 -22.03 23.60 9.44
CA GLY A 244 -22.20 22.20 9.82
C GLY A 244 -23.29 21.96 10.88
N LYS A 245 -24.14 22.96 11.17
CA LYS A 245 -25.28 22.78 12.07
C LYS A 245 -26.40 22.04 11.34
N GLU A 246 -26.90 20.97 11.94
CA GLU A 246 -28.06 20.24 11.44
C GLU A 246 -29.32 21.10 11.57
N LEU A 247 -30.00 21.31 10.45
CA LEU A 247 -31.23 22.09 10.34
C LEU A 247 -32.46 21.19 10.25
N SER A 248 -32.33 20.01 9.63
CA SER A 248 -33.39 19.02 9.53
C SER A 248 -32.83 17.62 9.42
N ASN A 249 -33.62 16.64 9.87
CA ASN A 249 -33.34 15.21 9.81
C ASN A 249 -34.66 14.47 9.58
N CYS A 250 -34.84 13.90 8.40
CA CYS A 250 -36.13 13.39 7.93
C CYS A 250 -35.96 11.95 7.43
N HIS A 251 -36.92 11.09 7.72
CA HIS A 251 -36.89 9.68 7.29
C HIS A 251 -37.78 9.42 6.06
N SER A 252 -38.41 10.47 5.52
CA SER A 252 -39.24 10.38 4.33
C SER A 252 -39.03 11.57 3.40
N LYS A 253 -39.19 11.33 2.09
CA LYS A 253 -39.07 12.37 1.06
C LYS A 253 -40.09 13.50 1.24
N VAL A 254 -41.31 13.17 1.66
CA VAL A 254 -42.39 14.15 1.89
C VAL A 254 -42.03 15.11 3.01
N GLU A 255 -41.51 14.59 4.13
CA GLU A 255 -41.06 15.41 5.25
C GLU A 255 -39.87 16.28 4.86
N PHE A 256 -38.91 15.70 4.12
CA PHE A 256 -37.77 16.43 3.58
C PHE A 256 -38.19 17.61 2.68
N ASP A 257 -39.14 17.40 1.77
CA ASP A 257 -39.64 18.45 0.88
C ASP A 257 -40.34 19.57 1.67
N HIS A 258 -41.13 19.19 2.69
CA HIS A 258 -41.77 20.16 3.56
C HIS A 258 -40.73 21.01 4.31
N GLN A 259 -39.72 20.39 4.93
CA GLN A 259 -38.67 21.10 5.68
C GLN A 259 -37.82 22.00 4.76
N THR A 260 -37.41 21.49 3.59
CA THR A 260 -36.56 22.25 2.65
C THR A 260 -37.29 23.39 1.94
N SER A 261 -38.62 23.30 1.82
CA SER A 261 -39.43 24.41 1.29
C SER A 261 -39.36 25.67 2.17
N GLN A 262 -39.12 25.50 3.47
CA GLN A 262 -39.07 26.57 4.48
C GLN A 262 -37.67 27.20 4.65
N LEU A 263 -36.66 26.67 3.98
CA LEU A 263 -35.31 27.22 4.04
C LEU A 263 -35.26 28.60 3.40
N LEU A 264 -34.45 29.49 3.98
CA LEU A 264 -34.12 30.77 3.38
C LEU A 264 -33.14 30.57 2.22
N ASN A 265 -33.09 31.54 1.32
CA ASN A 265 -32.18 31.54 0.18
C ASN A 265 -30.72 31.41 0.65
N GLY A 266 -29.99 30.46 0.08
CA GLY A 266 -28.64 30.16 0.57
C GLY A 266 -28.10 28.80 0.13
N ILE A 267 -26.89 28.51 0.59
CA ILE A 267 -26.19 27.24 0.34
C ILE A 267 -26.39 26.32 1.55
N TYR A 268 -26.71 25.06 1.28
CA TYR A 268 -26.85 24.02 2.29
C TYR A 268 -26.16 22.73 1.83
N PHE A 269 -25.94 21.82 2.77
CA PHE A 269 -25.43 20.49 2.50
C PHE A 269 -26.49 19.44 2.84
N LEU A 270 -26.91 18.68 1.83
CA LEU A 270 -27.83 17.56 1.96
C LEU A 270 -27.02 16.28 2.11
N GLN A 271 -27.17 15.60 3.23
CA GLN A 271 -26.66 14.27 3.47
C GLN A 271 -27.77 13.23 3.28
N LEU A 272 -27.50 12.23 2.46
CA LEU A 272 -28.38 11.08 2.23
C LEU A 272 -27.76 9.84 2.85
N GLN A 273 -28.56 9.10 3.62
CA GLN A 273 -28.21 7.76 4.08
C GLN A 273 -29.00 6.73 3.29
N PHE A 274 -28.33 5.67 2.86
CA PHE A 274 -28.93 4.60 2.04
C PHE A 274 -29.11 3.32 2.86
N GLU A 275 -30.03 2.44 2.42
CA GLU A 275 -30.27 1.15 3.07
C GLU A 275 -29.03 0.26 3.14
N ASN A 276 -28.11 0.40 2.18
CA ASN A 276 -26.83 -0.32 2.16
C ASN A 276 -25.82 0.21 3.21
N GLY A 277 -26.21 1.17 4.05
CA GLY A 277 -25.38 1.78 5.08
C GLY A 277 -24.44 2.88 4.59
N LYS A 278 -24.38 3.14 3.28
CA LYS A 278 -23.58 4.24 2.73
C LYS A 278 -24.20 5.59 3.04
N THR A 279 -23.36 6.62 2.99
CA THR A 279 -23.76 8.02 3.14
C THR A 279 -23.16 8.86 2.03
N SER A 280 -23.91 9.81 1.48
CA SER A 280 -23.42 10.75 0.47
C SER A 280 -23.86 12.16 0.78
N THR A 281 -23.01 13.16 0.50
CA THR A 281 -23.28 14.57 0.81
C THR A 281 -23.24 15.41 -0.46
N TYR A 282 -24.25 16.26 -0.64
CA TYR A 282 -24.46 17.09 -1.81
C TYR A 282 -24.61 18.55 -1.40
N LYS A 283 -23.98 19.45 -2.15
CA LYS A 283 -24.27 20.88 -2.06
C LYS A 283 -25.59 21.17 -2.76
N ILE A 284 -26.54 21.80 -2.07
CA ILE A 284 -27.80 22.29 -2.64
C ILE A 284 -27.90 23.82 -2.44
N ILE A 285 -28.57 24.50 -3.37
CA ILE A 285 -28.72 25.96 -3.38
C ILE A 285 -30.20 26.30 -3.42
N LYS A 286 -30.70 27.00 -2.40
CA LYS A 286 -32.08 27.49 -2.30
C LYS A 286 -32.19 28.90 -2.86
N GLU A 287 -33.17 29.11 -3.74
CA GLU A 287 -33.59 30.42 -4.30
C GLU A 287 -34.92 30.92 -3.71
#